data_AF-A0A7W9SWL0-F1
#
_entry.id   AF-A0A7W9SWL0-F1
#
_cell.length_a   1.000
_cell.length_b   1.000
_cell.length_c   1.000
_cell.angle_alpha   90.00
_cell.angle_beta   90.00
_cell.angle_gamma   90.00
#
_symmetry.space_group_name_H-M   'P 1'
#
loop_
_entity.id
_entity.type
_entity.pdbx_description
1 polymer ?
#
loop_
_entity_poly.entity_id
_entity_poly.type
_entity_poly.pdbx_seq_one_letter_code
_entity_poly.pdbx_strand_id
1 'polypeptide(L)'
;MAYSDFTYLEVKRRFALEVTDDEDLFAEVVLVEPSAWLKETLEKTLPLALAVSTEKARSEWLIAPLLVEMQQRSGQPLSLFSGTEFNAAPDEGLAGFCDFIATQSDEQLAITAPVLMIVEAKNENMRAGIGQCLAAMVGAQRFNEREGTVKDPLYGAVTTGTTWRFLTLTGNRARLDRAEHYIENVAKVLGILVAISQSGASDQTETDEL
;
A
#
# COMPACT_ATOMS: atom_id res chain seq x y z
N MET A 1 -17.26 6.92 12.29
CA MET A 1 -16.84 5.73 11.56
C MET A 1 -15.38 5.95 11.23
N ALA A 2 -14.54 4.97 11.53
CA ALA A 2 -13.14 4.96 11.15
C ALA A 2 -12.91 3.98 10.00
N TYR A 3 -11.72 4.01 9.37
CA TYR A 3 -11.34 3.01 8.36
C TYR A 3 -11.57 1.57 8.85
N SER A 4 -11.29 1.32 10.14
CA SER A 4 -11.45 0.01 10.77
C SER A 4 -12.89 -0.52 10.78
N ASP A 5 -13.88 0.35 10.67
CA ASP A 5 -15.30 -0.02 10.74
C ASP A 5 -15.83 -0.52 9.37
N PHE A 6 -15.10 -0.25 8.27
CA PHE A 6 -15.58 -0.59 6.93
C PHE A 6 -15.46 -2.08 6.63
N THR A 7 -16.60 -2.68 6.30
CA THR A 7 -16.64 -4.00 5.68
C THR A 7 -16.50 -3.90 4.16
N TYR A 8 -16.07 -4.99 3.51
CA TYR A 8 -15.96 -5.06 2.05
C TYR A 8 -17.25 -4.70 1.30
N LEU A 9 -18.41 -5.17 1.77
CA LEU A 9 -19.69 -4.87 1.11
C LEU A 9 -20.14 -3.42 1.35
N GLU A 10 -19.81 -2.88 2.52
CA GLU A 10 -20.16 -1.51 2.87
C GLU A 10 -19.38 -0.49 2.05
N VAL A 11 -18.05 -0.63 1.97
CA VAL A 11 -17.22 0.29 1.18
C VAL A 11 -17.62 0.29 -0.30
N LYS A 12 -17.93 -0.89 -0.86
CA LYS A 12 -18.43 -1.01 -2.23
C LYS A 12 -19.74 -0.27 -2.45
N ARG A 13 -20.71 -0.47 -1.56
CA ARG A 13 -22.03 0.16 -1.69
C ARG A 13 -21.93 1.67 -1.49
N ARG A 14 -21.20 2.10 -0.47
CA ARG A 14 -21.13 3.51 -0.05
C ARG A 14 -20.42 4.38 -1.09
N PHE A 15 -19.34 3.88 -1.67
CA PHE A 15 -18.52 4.63 -2.64
C PHE A 15 -18.69 4.15 -4.08
N ALA A 16 -19.73 3.36 -4.35
CA ALA A 16 -20.04 2.82 -5.67
C ALA A 16 -18.84 2.15 -6.37
N LEU A 17 -18.05 1.39 -5.60
CA LEU A 17 -16.84 0.74 -6.13
C LEU A 17 -17.19 -0.49 -6.95
N GLU A 18 -16.66 -0.52 -8.17
CA GLU A 18 -16.60 -1.71 -9.01
C GLU A 18 -15.32 -2.48 -8.66
N VAL A 19 -15.48 -3.68 -8.10
CA VAL A 19 -14.34 -4.47 -7.62
C VAL A 19 -14.25 -5.78 -8.39
N THR A 20 -13.11 -6.02 -9.04
CA THR A 20 -12.79 -7.28 -9.74
C THR A 20 -11.51 -7.92 -9.20
N ASP A 21 -11.34 -9.23 -9.42
CA ASP A 21 -10.19 -10.03 -8.99
C ASP A 21 -9.80 -11.12 -10.02
N ASP A 22 -10.03 -10.83 -11.29
CA ASP A 22 -9.87 -11.75 -12.42
C ASP A 22 -8.50 -11.64 -13.12
N GLU A 23 -7.67 -10.66 -12.76
CA GLU A 23 -6.36 -10.40 -13.36
C GLU A 23 -5.21 -10.58 -12.37
N ASP A 24 -4.07 -11.07 -12.87
CA ASP A 24 -2.80 -11.07 -12.13
C ASP A 24 -2.09 -9.72 -12.37
N LEU A 25 -2.34 -8.74 -11.50
CA LEU A 25 -1.93 -7.34 -11.69
C LEU A 25 -0.41 -7.17 -11.85
N PHE A 26 0.36 -8.07 -11.24
CA PHE A 26 1.82 -8.01 -11.22
C PHE A 26 2.50 -9.28 -11.76
N ALA A 27 1.85 -9.97 -12.70
CA ALA A 27 2.41 -11.18 -13.32
C ALA A 27 3.81 -10.94 -13.89
N GLU A 28 3.98 -9.85 -14.65
CA GLU A 28 5.21 -9.53 -15.39
C GLU A 28 6.19 -8.61 -14.64
N VAL A 29 5.96 -8.33 -13.35
CA VAL A 29 6.86 -7.46 -12.59
C VAL A 29 8.28 -8.05 -12.52
N VAL A 30 9.26 -7.17 -12.71
CA VAL A 30 10.68 -7.52 -12.59
C VAL A 30 10.99 -7.86 -11.14
N LEU A 31 11.63 -9.01 -10.92
CA LEU A 31 12.08 -9.41 -9.59
C LEU A 31 13.21 -8.50 -9.12
N VAL A 32 13.16 -8.09 -7.85
CA VAL A 32 14.20 -7.26 -7.24
C VAL A 32 14.84 -8.04 -6.12
N GLU A 33 16.11 -8.42 -6.29
CA GLU A 33 16.86 -9.11 -5.24
C GLU A 33 16.96 -8.25 -3.98
N PRO A 34 16.58 -8.78 -2.80
CA PRO A 34 16.65 -8.01 -1.56
C PRO A 34 18.10 -7.74 -1.18
N SER A 35 18.34 -6.59 -0.55
CA SER A 35 19.65 -6.20 -0.06
C SER A 35 20.16 -7.17 1.01
N ALA A 36 21.46 -7.14 1.29
CA ALA A 36 22.02 -7.93 2.39
C ALA A 36 21.35 -7.57 3.73
N TRP A 37 21.05 -6.29 3.95
CA TRP A 37 20.38 -5.82 5.17
C TRP A 37 18.99 -6.43 5.34
N LEU A 38 18.16 -6.42 4.28
CA LEU A 38 16.81 -6.98 4.37
C LEU A 38 16.83 -8.50 4.45
N LYS A 39 17.73 -9.17 3.72
CA LYS A 39 17.93 -10.63 3.83
C LYS A 39 18.26 -11.02 5.28
N GLU A 40 19.26 -10.38 5.88
CA GLU A 40 19.67 -10.66 7.26
C GLU A 40 18.58 -10.29 8.28
N THR A 41 17.87 -9.18 8.05
CA THR A 41 16.77 -8.75 8.92
C THR A 41 15.66 -9.79 8.91
N LEU A 42 15.14 -10.17 7.74
CA LEU A 42 14.04 -11.13 7.63
C LEU A 42 14.44 -12.52 8.13
N GLU A 43 15.68 -12.97 7.91
CA GLU A 43 16.17 -14.24 8.46
C GLU A 43 16.06 -14.29 9.99
N LYS A 44 16.42 -13.19 10.66
CA LYS A 44 16.37 -13.08 12.12
C LYS A 44 14.96 -12.88 12.65
N THR A 45 14.16 -12.08 11.96
CA THR A 45 12.90 -11.59 12.51
C THR A 45 11.69 -12.43 12.11
N LEU A 46 11.74 -13.17 11.00
CA LEU A 46 10.63 -14.02 10.55
C LEU A 46 10.21 -15.08 11.58
N PRO A 47 11.12 -15.86 12.18
CA PRO A 47 10.73 -16.82 13.23
C PRO A 47 10.11 -16.13 14.45
N LEU A 48 10.58 -14.94 14.81
CA LEU A 48 10.08 -14.17 15.95
C LEU A 48 8.68 -13.62 15.67
N ALA A 49 8.46 -13.03 14.49
CA ALA A 49 7.17 -12.49 14.09
C ALA A 49 6.10 -13.58 14.05
N LEU A 50 6.45 -14.77 13.57
CA LEU A 50 5.57 -15.94 13.57
C LEU A 50 5.28 -16.47 14.98
N ALA A 51 6.29 -16.52 15.85
CA ALA A 51 6.12 -16.99 17.22
C ALA A 51 5.26 -16.05 18.08
N VAL A 52 5.42 -14.73 17.89
CA VAL A 52 4.65 -13.72 18.63
C VAL A 52 3.24 -13.55 18.05
N SER A 53 3.08 -13.64 16.72
CA SER A 53 1.81 -13.58 15.98
C SER A 53 0.90 -12.40 16.36
N THR A 54 1.48 -11.21 16.51
CA THR A 54 0.72 -9.96 16.68
C THR A 54 0.86 -9.07 15.46
N GLU A 55 -0.12 -8.19 15.21
CA GLU A 55 -0.10 -7.26 14.08
C GLU A 55 1.11 -6.33 14.23
N LYS A 56 1.39 -5.89 15.46
CA LYS A 56 2.57 -5.08 15.76
C LYS A 56 3.88 -5.78 15.41
N ALA A 57 4.05 -7.05 15.81
CA ALA A 57 5.25 -7.80 15.46
C ALA A 57 5.39 -7.96 13.93
N ARG A 58 4.31 -8.31 13.22
CA ARG A 58 4.33 -8.43 11.75
C ARG A 58 4.67 -7.08 11.08
N SER A 59 4.08 -5.99 11.56
CA SER A 59 4.32 -4.63 11.08
C SER A 59 5.77 -4.20 11.26
N GLU A 60 6.32 -4.33 12.46
CA GLU A 60 7.68 -3.85 12.77
C GLU A 60 8.77 -4.73 12.17
N TRP A 61 8.55 -6.05 12.12
CA TRP A 61 9.62 -7.01 11.86
C TRP A 61 9.63 -7.57 10.45
N LEU A 62 8.51 -7.49 9.73
CA LEU A 62 8.38 -8.02 8.36
C LEU A 62 8.01 -6.93 7.35
N ILE A 63 6.98 -6.14 7.66
CA ILE A 63 6.40 -5.18 6.72
C ILE A 63 7.26 -3.91 6.63
N ALA A 64 7.58 -3.28 7.75
CA ALA A 64 8.36 -2.05 7.77
C ALA A 64 9.73 -2.20 7.08
N PRO A 65 10.52 -3.29 7.29
CA PRO A 65 11.78 -3.46 6.59
C PRO A 65 11.65 -3.50 5.06
N LEU A 66 10.59 -4.15 4.54
CA LEU A 66 10.30 -4.18 3.11
C LEU A 66 9.98 -2.79 2.56
N LEU A 67 9.14 -2.03 3.27
CA LEU A 67 8.77 -0.68 2.85
C LEU A 67 9.97 0.27 2.89
N VAL A 68 10.83 0.16 3.91
CA VAL A 68 12.08 0.93 3.97
C VAL A 68 12.99 0.62 2.77
N GLU A 69 13.12 -0.65 2.38
CA GLU A 69 13.91 -0.99 1.20
C GLU A 69 13.24 -0.50 -0.10
N MET A 70 11.90 -0.54 -0.19
CA MET A 70 11.16 0.08 -1.29
C MET A 70 11.49 1.58 -1.40
N GLN A 71 11.44 2.34 -0.29
CA GLN A 71 11.79 3.76 -0.27
C GLN A 71 13.21 4.00 -0.80
N GLN A 72 14.20 3.23 -0.33
CA GLN A 72 15.58 3.34 -0.77
C GLN A 72 15.77 3.06 -2.26
N ARG A 73 14.92 2.21 -2.85
CA ARG A 73 14.98 1.79 -4.26
C ARG A 73 14.04 2.57 -5.18
N SER A 74 13.22 3.47 -4.63
CA SER A 74 12.21 4.21 -5.38
C SER A 74 12.82 5.10 -6.48
N GLY A 75 14.06 5.57 -6.30
CA GLY A 75 14.74 6.44 -7.27
C GLY A 75 14.17 7.86 -7.33
N GLN A 76 13.22 8.20 -6.46
CA GLN A 76 12.56 9.51 -6.36
C GLN A 76 12.14 9.79 -4.92
N PRO A 77 11.77 11.03 -4.55
CA PRO A 77 11.28 11.33 -3.21
C PRO A 77 10.07 10.45 -2.85
N LEU A 78 10.21 9.71 -1.74
CA LEU A 78 9.17 8.87 -1.18
C LEU A 78 9.25 8.97 0.34
N SER A 79 8.15 9.35 0.99
CA SER A 79 8.03 9.35 2.45
C SER A 79 7.16 8.20 2.92
N LEU A 80 7.49 7.65 4.09
CA LEU A 80 6.78 6.52 4.68
C LEU A 80 6.25 6.89 6.06
N PHE A 81 4.98 6.62 6.29
CA PHE A 81 4.33 6.83 7.57
C PHE A 81 3.85 5.48 8.10
N SER A 82 4.06 5.20 9.38
CA SER A 82 3.65 3.96 10.03
C SER A 82 2.76 4.27 11.22
N GLY A 83 1.62 3.58 11.34
CA GLY A 83 0.65 3.77 12.42
C GLY A 83 0.24 5.23 12.60
N THR A 84 -0.04 5.93 11.50
CA THR A 84 -0.31 7.38 11.51
C THR A 84 -1.79 7.66 11.25
N GLU A 85 -2.32 8.66 11.94
CA GLU A 85 -3.70 9.12 11.74
C GLU A 85 -3.84 9.81 10.38
N PHE A 86 -4.81 9.40 9.59
CA PHE A 86 -5.06 9.91 8.25
C PHE A 86 -6.54 10.28 8.05
N ASN A 87 -6.88 11.49 8.46
CA ASN A 87 -8.23 12.03 8.42
C ASN A 87 -8.55 12.68 7.06
N ALA A 88 -8.64 11.85 6.02
CA ALA A 88 -8.73 12.31 4.64
C ALA A 88 -10.07 12.98 4.31
N ALA A 89 -11.19 12.35 4.69
CA ALA A 89 -12.55 12.87 4.54
C ALA A 89 -13.45 12.40 5.72
N PRO A 90 -13.30 13.02 6.91
CA PRO A 90 -13.99 12.58 8.13
C PRO A 90 -15.52 12.57 8.03
N ASP A 91 -16.11 13.51 7.27
CA ASP A 91 -17.55 13.59 7.06
C ASP A 91 -18.10 12.36 6.30
N GLU A 92 -17.25 11.69 5.52
CA GLU A 92 -17.55 10.44 4.82
C GLU A 92 -17.19 9.19 5.65
N GLY A 93 -16.67 9.37 6.86
CA GLY A 93 -16.14 8.30 7.70
C GLY A 93 -14.74 7.82 7.31
N LEU A 94 -14.09 8.51 6.35
CA LEU A 94 -12.75 8.19 5.86
C LEU A 94 -11.70 8.87 6.74
N ALA A 95 -11.56 8.33 7.95
CA ALA A 95 -10.72 8.86 9.01
C ALA A 95 -10.20 7.74 9.93
N GLY A 96 -9.16 8.02 10.70
CA GLY A 96 -8.52 7.06 11.60
C GLY A 96 -7.11 6.66 11.16
N PHE A 97 -6.55 5.64 11.81
CA PHE A 97 -5.19 5.19 11.56
C PHE A 97 -5.11 4.27 10.35
N CYS A 98 -4.07 4.46 9.54
CA CYS A 98 -3.59 3.47 8.57
C CYS A 98 -2.31 2.82 9.11
N ASP A 99 -2.09 1.54 8.83
CA ASP A 99 -0.88 0.86 9.28
C ASP A 99 0.36 1.40 8.59
N PHE A 100 0.30 1.59 7.27
CA PHE A 100 1.33 2.33 6.53
C PHE A 100 0.77 3.15 5.37
N ILE A 101 1.42 4.29 5.12
CA ILE A 101 1.14 5.20 4.01
C ILE A 101 2.45 5.55 3.33
N ALA A 102 2.49 5.46 2.00
CA ALA A 102 3.59 5.97 1.19
C ALA A 102 3.13 7.17 0.38
N THR A 103 3.88 8.26 0.44
CA THR A 103 3.60 9.50 -0.32
C THR A 103 4.78 9.84 -1.21
N GLN A 104 4.52 10.36 -2.40
CA GLN A 104 5.55 10.76 -3.36
C GLN A 104 6.01 12.20 -3.05
N SER A 105 6.75 12.35 -1.94
CA SER A 105 7.18 13.63 -1.36
C SER A 105 8.48 13.42 -0.59
N ASP A 106 9.23 14.50 -0.34
CA ASP A 106 10.38 14.53 0.58
C ASP A 106 9.99 14.91 2.03
N GLU A 107 8.76 15.35 2.25
CA GLU A 107 8.24 15.71 3.57
C GLU A 107 7.92 14.45 4.39
N GLN A 108 8.55 14.32 5.57
CA GLN A 108 8.45 13.16 6.46
C GLN A 108 7.76 13.51 7.79
N LEU A 109 7.56 14.80 8.09
CA LEU A 109 6.87 15.29 9.28
C LEU A 109 5.34 15.28 9.11
N ALA A 110 4.84 15.35 7.88
CA ALA A 110 3.43 15.38 7.58
C ALA A 110 3.10 14.61 6.29
N ILE A 111 1.95 13.94 6.28
CA ILE A 111 1.42 13.29 5.08
C ILE A 111 1.08 14.39 4.07
N THR A 112 1.75 14.35 2.92
CA THR A 112 1.55 15.30 1.81
C THR A 112 1.15 14.54 0.55
N ALA A 113 0.49 15.24 -0.37
CA ALA A 113 0.07 14.63 -1.62
C ALA A 113 1.21 14.62 -2.64
N PRO A 114 1.22 13.67 -3.60
CA PRO A 114 0.26 12.60 -3.72
C PRO A 114 0.57 11.42 -2.78
N VAL A 115 -0.45 10.94 -2.08
CA VAL A 115 -0.45 9.59 -1.50
C VAL A 115 -0.41 8.59 -2.65
N LEU A 116 0.55 7.68 -2.60
CA LEU A 116 0.78 6.66 -3.63
C LEU A 116 0.17 5.32 -3.23
N MET A 117 0.36 4.93 -1.97
CA MET A 117 0.05 3.59 -1.50
C MET A 117 -0.45 3.59 -0.06
N ILE A 118 -1.46 2.75 0.20
CA ILE A 118 -1.90 2.37 1.54
C ILE A 118 -1.55 0.90 1.79
N VAL A 119 -1.05 0.56 2.98
CA VAL A 119 -0.84 -0.83 3.40
C VAL A 119 -1.57 -1.07 4.70
N GLU A 120 -2.40 -2.11 4.72
CA GLU A 120 -3.13 -2.59 5.90
C GLU A 120 -2.56 -3.95 6.34
N ALA A 121 -2.02 -3.98 7.55
CA ALA A 121 -1.54 -5.19 8.19
C ALA A 121 -2.70 -5.92 8.88
N LYS A 122 -2.65 -7.25 8.88
CA LYS A 122 -3.60 -8.12 9.56
C LYS A 122 -2.87 -9.28 10.22
N ASN A 123 -3.44 -9.82 11.28
CA ASN A 123 -2.84 -11.01 11.90
C ASN A 123 -2.88 -12.24 10.97
N GLU A 124 -4.08 -12.61 10.53
CA GLU A 124 -4.29 -13.85 9.75
C GLU A 124 -5.35 -13.68 8.65
N ASN A 125 -6.33 -12.79 8.84
CA ASN A 125 -7.47 -12.67 7.94
C ASN A 125 -7.27 -11.54 6.92
N MET A 126 -6.63 -11.85 5.79
CA MET A 126 -6.49 -10.90 4.68
C MET A 126 -7.84 -10.38 4.18
N ARG A 127 -8.89 -11.22 4.15
CA ARG A 127 -10.21 -10.79 3.65
C ARG A 127 -10.82 -9.68 4.50
N ALA A 128 -10.58 -9.71 5.81
CA ALA A 128 -11.06 -8.65 6.70
C ALA A 128 -10.37 -7.30 6.43
N GLY A 129 -9.12 -7.30 5.95
CA GLY A 129 -8.38 -6.09 5.65
C GLY A 129 -8.75 -5.41 4.33
N ILE A 130 -9.37 -6.12 3.39
CA ILE A 130 -9.70 -5.56 2.05
C ILE A 130 -10.67 -4.37 2.16
N GLY A 131 -11.71 -4.48 2.99
CA GLY A 131 -12.69 -3.40 3.14
C GLY A 131 -12.07 -2.12 3.71
N GLN A 132 -11.23 -2.28 4.73
CA GLN A 132 -10.49 -1.19 5.37
C GLN A 132 -9.49 -0.56 4.41
N CYS A 133 -8.71 -1.38 3.69
CA CYS A 133 -7.74 -0.91 2.70
C CYS A 133 -8.42 -0.13 1.57
N LEU A 134 -9.53 -0.64 1.02
CA LEU A 134 -10.32 0.09 0.02
C LEU A 134 -10.85 1.42 0.55
N ALA A 135 -11.33 1.47 1.80
CA ALA A 135 -11.82 2.72 2.39
C ALA A 135 -10.68 3.74 2.53
N ALA A 136 -9.52 3.31 3.04
CA ALA A 136 -8.34 4.16 3.15
C ALA A 136 -7.81 4.60 1.77
N MET A 137 -7.90 3.75 0.75
CA MET A 137 -7.60 4.11 -0.64
C MET A 137 -8.56 5.17 -1.19
N VAL A 138 -9.86 5.06 -0.95
CA VAL A 138 -10.82 6.12 -1.31
C VAL A 138 -10.51 7.41 -0.56
N GLY A 139 -10.15 7.32 0.73
CA GLY A 139 -9.68 8.47 1.51
C GLY A 139 -8.47 9.14 0.87
N ALA A 140 -7.45 8.36 0.52
CA ALA A 140 -6.26 8.84 -0.16
C ALA A 140 -6.56 9.48 -1.52
N GLN A 141 -7.49 8.92 -2.30
CA GLN A 141 -7.96 9.54 -3.55
C GLN A 141 -8.58 10.92 -3.28
N ARG A 142 -9.48 11.05 -2.28
CA ARG A 142 -10.10 12.34 -1.91
C ARG A 142 -9.07 13.36 -1.42
N PHE A 143 -8.10 12.92 -0.63
CA PHE A 143 -7.00 13.75 -0.16
C PHE A 143 -6.19 14.28 -1.34
N ASN A 144 -5.75 13.40 -2.23
CA ASN A 144 -5.01 13.73 -3.44
C ASN A 144 -5.77 14.71 -4.36
N GLU A 145 -7.06 14.46 -4.61
CA GLU A 145 -7.94 15.33 -5.38
C GLU A 145 -8.04 16.74 -4.77
N ARG A 146 -8.21 16.83 -3.44
CA ARG A 146 -8.29 18.11 -2.72
C ARG A 146 -6.99 18.92 -2.81
N GLU A 147 -5.84 18.24 -2.76
CA GLU A 147 -4.53 18.87 -2.91
C GLU A 147 -4.15 19.12 -4.38
N GLY A 148 -5.05 18.84 -5.34
CA GLY A 148 -4.84 19.11 -6.76
C GLY A 148 -3.87 18.15 -7.45
N THR A 149 -3.61 16.97 -6.87
CA THR A 149 -2.66 15.98 -7.38
C THR A 149 -3.38 14.65 -7.64
N VAL A 150 -4.04 14.53 -8.79
CA VAL A 150 -4.68 13.24 -9.16
C VAL A 150 -3.59 12.20 -9.39
N LYS A 151 -3.68 11.09 -8.67
CA LYS A 151 -2.76 9.96 -8.77
C LYS A 151 -3.53 8.70 -9.12
N ASP A 152 -3.43 8.30 -10.38
CA ASP A 152 -4.05 7.09 -10.91
C ASP A 152 -3.00 6.17 -11.58
N PRO A 153 -3.01 4.86 -11.28
CA PRO A 153 -3.75 4.24 -10.18
C PRO A 153 -3.15 4.62 -8.82
N LEU A 154 -4.02 4.69 -7.80
CA LEU A 154 -3.61 4.60 -6.40
C LEU A 154 -3.44 3.12 -6.03
N TYR A 155 -2.42 2.80 -5.23
CA TYR A 155 -2.12 1.42 -4.85
C TYR A 155 -2.54 1.09 -3.41
N GLY A 156 -2.86 -0.18 -3.21
CA GLY A 156 -3.17 -0.74 -1.90
C GLY A 156 -2.46 -2.07 -1.70
N ALA A 157 -2.23 -2.43 -0.44
CA ALA A 157 -1.87 -3.80 -0.08
C ALA A 157 -2.53 -4.20 1.23
N VAL A 158 -2.98 -5.45 1.30
CA VAL A 158 -3.33 -6.11 2.55
C VAL A 158 -2.31 -7.21 2.78
N THR A 159 -1.78 -7.29 4.00
CA THR A 159 -0.71 -8.24 4.30
C THR A 159 -0.80 -8.82 5.71
N THR A 160 -0.39 -10.08 5.85
CA THR A 160 -0.13 -10.72 7.15
C THR A 160 1.35 -10.66 7.54
N GLY A 161 2.14 -9.86 6.85
CA GLY A 161 3.61 -9.88 6.88
C GLY A 161 4.20 -11.04 6.09
N THR A 162 3.59 -12.23 6.14
CA THR A 162 4.04 -13.41 5.38
C THR A 162 3.33 -13.63 4.06
N THR A 163 2.17 -13.02 3.87
CA THR A 163 1.41 -13.08 2.61
C THR A 163 0.87 -11.70 2.28
N TRP A 164 0.99 -11.31 1.02
CA TRP A 164 0.64 -10.00 0.48
C TRP A 164 -0.37 -10.15 -0.65
N ARG A 165 -1.39 -9.30 -0.64
CA ARG A 165 -2.31 -9.14 -1.77
C ARG A 165 -2.43 -7.67 -2.11
N PHE A 166 -2.18 -7.33 -3.36
CA PHE A 166 -2.13 -5.96 -3.84
C PHE A 166 -3.44 -5.52 -4.49
N LEU A 167 -3.67 -4.22 -4.52
CA LEU A 167 -4.86 -3.59 -5.08
C LEU A 167 -4.47 -2.35 -5.89
N THR A 168 -5.28 -2.02 -6.89
CA THR A 168 -5.27 -0.72 -7.55
C THR A 168 -6.64 -0.07 -7.46
N LEU A 169 -6.69 1.26 -7.43
CA LEU A 169 -7.92 2.06 -7.55
C LEU A 169 -7.70 3.15 -8.59
N THR A 170 -8.59 3.20 -9.58
CA THR A 170 -8.66 4.27 -10.60
C THR A 170 -10.09 4.74 -10.71
N GLY A 171 -10.36 5.99 -10.35
CA GLY A 171 -11.73 6.47 -10.14
C GLY A 171 -12.47 5.59 -9.14
N ASN A 172 -13.57 4.96 -9.55
CA ASN A 172 -14.35 4.02 -8.72
C ASN A 172 -14.04 2.54 -9.01
N ARG A 173 -13.06 2.23 -9.86
CA ARG A 173 -12.73 0.85 -10.26
C ARG A 173 -11.55 0.37 -9.42
N ALA A 174 -11.80 -0.59 -8.55
CA ALA A 174 -10.76 -1.26 -7.78
C ALA A 174 -10.48 -2.64 -8.37
N ARG A 175 -9.20 -2.99 -8.54
CA ARG A 175 -8.79 -4.34 -8.91
C ARG A 175 -8.00 -4.94 -7.77
N LEU A 176 -8.33 -6.17 -7.40
CA LEU A 176 -7.53 -6.96 -6.48
C LEU A 176 -6.67 -7.87 -7.32
N ASP A 177 -5.39 -7.96 -6.98
CA ASP A 177 -4.53 -8.97 -7.55
C ASP A 177 -5.13 -10.35 -7.24
N ARG A 178 -5.29 -11.16 -8.27
CA ARG A 178 -5.74 -12.54 -8.13
C ARG A 178 -4.69 -13.37 -7.40
N ALA A 179 -3.40 -13.06 -7.58
CA ALA A 179 -2.31 -13.73 -6.92
C ALA A 179 -2.11 -13.23 -5.48
N GLU A 180 -1.83 -14.18 -4.57
CA GLU A 180 -1.23 -13.90 -3.27
C GLU A 180 0.28 -14.10 -3.37
N HIS A 181 1.05 -13.16 -2.83
CA HIS A 181 2.51 -13.17 -2.88
C HIS A 181 3.08 -13.47 -1.49
N TYR A 182 3.88 -14.53 -1.40
CA TYR A 182 4.42 -15.01 -0.14
C TYR A 182 5.81 -14.43 0.14
N ILE A 183 6.11 -14.17 1.42
CA ILE A 183 7.39 -13.57 1.84
C ILE A 183 8.58 -14.48 1.53
N GLU A 184 8.36 -15.79 1.38
CA GLU A 184 9.39 -16.75 0.93
C GLU A 184 9.95 -16.35 -0.44
N ASN A 185 9.16 -15.69 -1.29
CA ASN A 185 9.62 -15.04 -2.51
C ASN A 185 9.73 -13.52 -2.30
N VAL A 186 10.60 -13.12 -1.37
CA VAL A 186 10.89 -11.70 -1.04
C VAL A 186 11.16 -10.89 -2.31
N ALA A 187 11.88 -11.47 -3.29
CA ALA A 187 12.26 -10.76 -4.51
C ALA A 187 11.06 -10.37 -5.38
N LYS A 188 9.98 -11.18 -5.40
CA LYS A 188 8.73 -10.84 -6.07
C LYS A 188 7.99 -9.74 -5.33
N VAL A 189 7.81 -9.88 -4.01
CA VAL A 189 7.11 -8.86 -3.19
C VAL A 189 7.82 -7.51 -3.27
N LEU A 190 9.15 -7.51 -3.12
CA LEU A 190 9.97 -6.30 -3.26
C LEU A 190 9.91 -5.74 -4.68
N GLY A 191 9.91 -6.59 -5.71
CA GLY A 191 9.74 -6.16 -7.10
C GLY A 191 8.44 -5.39 -7.34
N ILE A 192 7.33 -5.87 -6.76
CA ILE A 192 6.03 -5.20 -6.80
C ILE A 192 6.09 -3.85 -6.10
N LEU A 193 6.58 -3.81 -4.87
CA LEU A 193 6.70 -2.58 -4.07
C LEU A 193 7.57 -1.53 -4.79
N VAL A 194 8.71 -1.94 -5.35
CA VAL A 194 9.59 -1.04 -6.11
C VAL A 194 8.90 -0.53 -7.38
N ALA A 195 8.23 -1.40 -8.14
CA ALA A 195 7.49 -0.99 -9.33
C ALA A 195 6.39 0.04 -8.99
N ILE A 196 5.64 -0.18 -7.90
CA ILE A 196 4.66 0.79 -7.39
C ILE A 196 5.34 2.11 -7.05
N SER A 197 6.45 2.08 -6.29
CA SER A 197 7.18 3.27 -5.89
C SER A 197 7.74 4.08 -7.07
N GLN A 198 7.84 3.49 -8.26
CA GLN A 198 8.36 4.11 -9.48
C GLN A 198 7.26 4.51 -10.48
N SER A 199 6.01 4.08 -10.28
CA SER A 199 4.90 4.31 -11.22
C SER A 199 4.39 5.76 -11.26
N GLY A 200 5.18 6.72 -10.79
CA GLY A 200 4.91 8.15 -10.85
C GLY A 200 5.88 8.97 -11.67
N ALA A 201 6.85 8.33 -12.31
CA ALA A 201 7.88 9.01 -13.09
C ALA A 201 7.50 9.20 -14.58
N SER A 202 6.37 8.67 -15.03
CA SER A 202 5.91 8.76 -16.42
C SER A 202 4.74 9.76 -16.55
N ASP A 203 5.04 11.06 -16.61
CA ASP A 203 4.22 12.09 -17.31
C ASP A 203 4.78 13.53 -17.16
N GLN A 204 6.08 13.76 -17.40
CA GLN A 204 6.62 15.14 -17.53
C GLN A 204 7.61 15.35 -18.69
N THR A 205 7.65 14.46 -19.67
CA THR A 205 8.48 14.67 -20.87
C THR A 205 7.67 14.38 -22.13
N GLU A 206 6.65 15.19 -22.43
CA GLU A 206 6.11 15.34 -23.80
C GLU A 206 5.05 16.46 -23.92
N THR A 207 5.36 17.68 -23.47
CA THR A 207 4.69 18.89 -24.01
C THR A 207 5.57 20.11 -23.71
N ASP A 208 6.61 20.29 -24.51
CA ASP A 208 7.19 21.61 -24.80
C ASP A 208 8.07 21.47 -26.04
N GLU A 209 7.43 21.32 -27.20
CA GLU A 209 7.97 21.70 -28.51
C GLU A 209 6.84 21.62 -29.53
N LEU A 210 6.16 22.76 -29.76
CA LEU A 210 5.66 23.26 -31.04
C LEU A 210 5.05 24.66 -30.89
#